data_AF-A0A1G0B327-F1
#
_entry.id   AF-A0A1G0B327-F1
#
_cell.length_a   1.000
_cell.length_b   1.000
_cell.length_c   1.000
_cell.angle_alpha   90.00
_cell.angle_beta   90.00
_cell.angle_gamma   90.00
#
_symmetry.space_group_name_H-M   'P 1'
#
loop_
_entity.id
_entity.type
_entity.pdbx_description
1 polymer ?
#
loop_
_entity_poly.entity_id
_entity_poly.type
_entity_poly.pdbx_seq_one_letter_code
_entity_poly.pdbx_strand_id
1 'polypeptide(L)'
;METNNSPEITPVKNPTNKKKKIIIISSVCLVLLFSLSFIWLKFSKKEPFCLKDETQVYDYYKKSVVLVKNTYTYEISINGGEPFIINPELLLNDSKNNPYEDFKNEVTGTGFFVSEEGHIVTNHHVVEPWYFKEADSKSEEDAEDEEYYDHEIENIKELVAENIPLSTDPKKYRHVLEQSLANRHNSSAVEYLEPSEVTDSASAYIEEVRPAEDDSEIYVDTASTSNYESFITDNDEETESANYNYEEDKKAEAENTESISTEHIKITYKLIDTRIALHGSNSKWLKCKALEMAEGTDIDLAILQLESEELPEGVTNIVDLENAITDDTALKPGSEAILVGYPLGMELAKSKTGDLKVQIYDGKISKESDGIKIQYSTTSTHGASGSPIFNSCGQLIAVNYSGYNFTQGYNFGIIAKHINSLMD
;
A
#
# COMPACT_ATOMS: atom_id res chain seq x y z
N MET A 1 -87.81 67.65 -7.35
CA MET A 1 -86.86 67.12 -8.35
C MET A 1 -86.05 66.07 -7.63
N GLU A 2 -86.38 64.80 -7.81
CA GLU A 2 -85.56 63.73 -7.25
C GLU A 2 -85.27 62.70 -8.32
N THR A 3 -84.02 62.29 -8.32
CA THR A 3 -83.27 61.55 -9.31
C THR A 3 -83.40 60.03 -9.14
N ASN A 4 -83.10 59.35 -10.25
CA ASN A 4 -82.80 57.92 -10.44
C ASN A 4 -82.24 57.16 -9.23
N ASN A 5 -82.64 55.89 -9.12
CA ASN A 5 -81.85 54.84 -8.49
C ASN A 5 -81.78 53.60 -9.39
N SER A 6 -80.55 53.16 -9.67
CA SER A 6 -80.18 51.85 -10.21
C SER A 6 -79.60 51.02 -9.06
N PRO A 7 -79.85 49.70 -9.03
CA PRO A 7 -78.71 48.81 -8.87
C PRO A 7 -78.70 47.67 -9.90
N GLU A 8 -77.49 47.42 -10.37
CA GLU A 8 -77.01 46.38 -11.27
C GLU A 8 -77.00 45.02 -10.57
N ILE A 9 -77.53 43.98 -11.23
CA ILE A 9 -77.41 42.59 -10.77
C ILE A 9 -76.54 41.83 -11.78
N THR A 10 -75.31 41.53 -11.37
CA THR A 10 -74.33 40.72 -12.10
C THR A 10 -74.74 39.24 -12.14
N PRO A 11 -74.52 38.52 -13.26
CA PRO A 11 -74.82 37.09 -13.35
C PRO A 11 -73.75 36.24 -12.66
N VAL A 12 -74.19 35.29 -11.83
CA VAL A 12 -73.35 34.30 -11.16
C VAL A 12 -72.72 33.35 -12.20
N LYS A 13 -71.39 33.42 -12.34
CA LYS A 13 -70.58 32.52 -13.17
C LYS A 13 -70.50 31.14 -12.51
N ASN A 14 -71.18 30.14 -13.09
CA ASN A 14 -70.99 28.74 -12.70
C ASN A 14 -69.53 28.30 -12.95
N PRO A 15 -68.82 27.72 -11.95
CA PRO A 15 -67.45 27.28 -12.14
C PRO A 15 -67.39 26.10 -13.10
N THR A 16 -66.68 26.33 -14.20
CA THR A 16 -66.52 25.50 -15.39
C THR A 16 -66.08 24.06 -15.10
N ASN A 17 -66.79 23.10 -15.70
CA ASN A 17 -66.51 21.65 -15.78
C ASN A 17 -65.06 21.31 -16.21
N LYS A 18 -64.35 22.24 -16.86
CA LYS A 18 -62.94 22.11 -17.26
C LYS A 18 -61.98 22.02 -16.08
N LYS A 19 -62.18 22.80 -14.99
CA LYS A 19 -61.28 22.75 -13.82
C LYS A 19 -61.34 21.41 -13.10
N LYS A 20 -62.54 20.83 -12.95
CA LYS A 20 -62.72 19.49 -12.37
C LYS A 20 -62.07 18.40 -13.23
N LYS A 21 -62.19 18.47 -14.57
CA LYS A 21 -61.51 17.54 -15.49
C LYS A 21 -59.98 17.63 -15.41
N ILE A 22 -59.43 18.84 -15.32
CA ILE A 22 -57.98 19.04 -15.19
C ILE A 22 -57.46 18.46 -13.87
N ILE A 23 -58.17 18.68 -12.76
CA ILE A 23 -57.80 18.11 -11.45
C ILE A 23 -57.83 16.57 -11.51
N ILE A 24 -58.87 15.97 -12.08
CA ILE A 24 -58.98 14.51 -12.19
C ILE A 24 -57.86 13.93 -13.06
N ILE A 25 -57.56 14.54 -14.21
CA ILE A 25 -56.47 14.09 -15.10
C ILE A 25 -55.12 14.22 -14.37
N SER A 26 -54.88 15.35 -13.69
CA SER A 26 -53.66 15.55 -12.91
C SER A 26 -53.49 14.52 -11.81
N SER A 27 -54.56 14.18 -11.08
CA SER A 27 -54.52 13.15 -10.03
C SER A 27 -54.25 11.76 -10.60
N VAL A 28 -54.85 11.40 -11.74
CA VAL A 28 -54.60 10.11 -12.40
C VAL A 28 -53.16 10.02 -12.91
N CYS A 29 -52.63 11.09 -13.52
CA CYS A 29 -51.22 11.13 -13.93
C CYS A 29 -50.27 11.01 -12.74
N LEU A 30 -50.57 11.64 -11.61
CA LEU A 30 -49.78 11.54 -10.38
C LEU A 30 -49.76 10.10 -9.84
N VAL A 31 -50.91 9.44 -9.78
CA VAL A 31 -51.02 8.04 -9.36
C VAL A 31 -50.26 7.12 -10.32
N LEU A 32 -50.34 7.36 -11.63
CA LEU A 32 -49.59 6.59 -12.62
C LEU A 32 -48.07 6.79 -12.48
N LEU A 33 -47.61 8.02 -12.28
CA LEU A 33 -46.18 8.31 -12.05
C LEU A 33 -45.67 7.65 -10.77
N PHE A 34 -46.42 7.73 -9.67
CA PHE A 34 -46.06 7.02 -8.44
C PHE A 34 -46.08 5.51 -8.63
N SER A 35 -47.04 4.95 -9.36
CA SER A 35 -47.09 3.51 -9.62
C SER A 35 -45.94 3.04 -10.51
N LEU A 36 -45.56 3.81 -11.54
CA LEU A 36 -44.42 3.51 -12.41
C LEU A 36 -43.10 3.66 -11.67
N SER A 37 -42.97 4.68 -10.82
CA SER A 37 -41.83 4.85 -9.92
C SER A 37 -41.71 3.68 -8.93
N PHE A 38 -42.82 3.23 -8.35
CA PHE A 38 -42.85 2.10 -7.42
C PHE A 38 -42.56 0.76 -8.11
N ILE A 39 -43.05 0.56 -9.34
CA ILE A 39 -42.74 -0.60 -10.17
C ILE A 39 -41.26 -0.56 -10.55
N TRP A 40 -40.73 0.59 -10.96
CA TRP A 40 -39.30 0.75 -11.26
C TRP A 40 -38.45 0.45 -10.01
N LEU A 41 -38.74 1.03 -8.85
CA LEU A 41 -38.09 0.72 -7.57
C LEU A 41 -38.15 -0.79 -7.22
N LYS A 42 -39.25 -1.47 -7.54
CA LYS A 42 -39.41 -2.91 -7.28
C LYS A 42 -38.63 -3.78 -8.27
N PHE A 43 -38.49 -3.35 -9.52
CA PHE A 43 -37.73 -4.07 -10.56
C PHE A 43 -36.24 -3.70 -10.59
N SER A 44 -35.85 -2.57 -9.99
CA SER A 44 -34.44 -2.11 -9.90
C SER A 44 -33.69 -2.74 -8.74
N LYS A 45 -34.36 -3.35 -7.75
CA LYS A 45 -33.67 -4.11 -6.70
C LYS A 45 -33.12 -5.40 -7.28
N LYS A 46 -31.80 -5.44 -7.55
CA LYS A 46 -31.09 -6.70 -7.82
C LYS A 46 -31.34 -7.63 -6.63
N GLU A 47 -31.79 -8.86 -6.90
CA GLU A 47 -31.85 -9.85 -5.82
C GLU A 47 -30.41 -10.16 -5.37
N PRO A 48 -30.14 -10.26 -4.06
CA PRO A 48 -28.82 -10.63 -3.58
C PRO A 48 -28.48 -12.02 -4.15
N PHE A 49 -27.39 -12.09 -4.90
CA PHE A 49 -26.89 -13.37 -5.40
C PHE A 49 -25.97 -13.99 -4.33
N CYS A 50 -26.07 -15.30 -4.15
CA CYS A 50 -25.22 -16.06 -3.25
C CYS A 50 -24.45 -17.10 -4.07
N LEU A 51 -23.13 -16.99 -4.03
CA LEU A 51 -22.20 -18.03 -4.50
C LEU A 51 -22.21 -19.21 -3.52
N LYS A 52 -21.76 -20.40 -3.95
CA LYS A 52 -21.92 -21.62 -3.12
C LYS A 52 -20.67 -22.04 -2.36
N ASP A 53 -19.50 -21.55 -2.76
CA ASP A 53 -18.20 -21.95 -2.19
C ASP A 53 -17.10 -20.94 -2.57
N GLU A 54 -15.95 -21.07 -1.92
CA GLU A 54 -14.73 -20.28 -2.15
C GLU A 54 -14.21 -20.32 -3.59
N THR A 55 -14.37 -21.44 -4.30
CA THR A 55 -13.95 -21.56 -5.70
C THR A 55 -14.77 -20.66 -6.60
N GLN A 56 -16.09 -20.60 -6.36
CA GLN A 56 -16.98 -19.69 -7.07
C GLN A 56 -16.68 -18.22 -6.72
N VAL A 57 -16.40 -17.91 -5.45
CA VAL A 57 -15.95 -16.56 -5.04
C VAL A 57 -14.69 -16.16 -5.80
N TYR A 58 -13.70 -17.03 -5.85
CA TYR A 58 -12.47 -16.81 -6.62
C TYR A 58 -12.77 -16.57 -8.11
N ASP A 59 -13.48 -17.49 -8.76
CA ASP A 59 -13.72 -17.41 -10.19
C ASP A 59 -14.55 -16.19 -10.58
N TYR A 60 -15.47 -15.77 -9.72
CA TYR A 60 -16.33 -14.61 -9.93
C TYR A 60 -15.54 -13.30 -9.80
N TYR A 61 -14.71 -13.15 -8.76
CA TYR A 61 -14.06 -11.88 -8.43
C TYR A 61 -12.59 -11.75 -8.85
N LYS A 62 -11.90 -12.82 -9.26
CA LYS A 62 -10.45 -12.78 -9.56
C LYS A 62 -10.02 -11.71 -10.55
N LYS A 63 -10.92 -11.28 -11.45
CA LYS A 63 -10.65 -10.19 -12.41
C LYS A 63 -10.97 -8.80 -11.87
N SER A 64 -11.80 -8.71 -10.84
CA SER A 64 -12.14 -7.47 -10.13
C SER A 64 -11.05 -7.05 -9.15
N VAL A 65 -10.25 -8.01 -8.66
CA VAL A 65 -9.21 -7.80 -7.67
C VAL A 65 -7.87 -7.51 -8.35
N VAL A 66 -7.22 -6.43 -7.94
CA VAL A 66 -6.04 -5.86 -8.60
C VAL A 66 -4.88 -5.69 -7.64
N LEU A 67 -3.66 -5.85 -8.17
CA LEU A 67 -2.43 -5.52 -7.47
C LEU A 67 -2.25 -4.00 -7.55
N VAL A 68 -2.16 -3.34 -6.41
CA VAL A 68 -1.93 -1.88 -6.30
C VAL A 68 -0.45 -1.66 -6.09
N LYS A 69 0.11 -0.65 -6.75
CA LYS A 69 1.46 -0.17 -6.56
C LYS A 69 1.46 1.35 -6.49
N ASN A 70 1.91 1.87 -5.36
CA ASN A 70 2.12 3.29 -5.14
C ASN A 70 3.60 3.58 -5.13
N THR A 71 4.00 4.65 -5.80
CA THR A 71 5.35 5.18 -5.76
C THR A 71 5.31 6.55 -5.10
N TYR A 72 6.18 6.79 -4.13
CA TYR A 72 6.30 8.07 -3.43
C TYR A 72 7.75 8.55 -3.39
N THR A 73 7.92 9.79 -2.95
CA THR A 73 9.22 10.43 -2.79
C THR A 73 9.19 11.41 -1.62
N TYR A 74 10.32 12.06 -1.37
CA TYR A 74 10.45 13.11 -0.38
C TYR A 74 10.56 14.47 -1.06
N GLU A 75 9.81 15.44 -0.54
CA GLU A 75 10.00 16.85 -0.80
C GLU A 75 10.83 17.48 0.30
N ILE A 76 11.91 18.15 -0.11
CA ILE A 76 12.89 18.79 0.76
C ILE A 76 12.67 20.29 0.69
N SER A 77 12.46 20.94 1.83
CA SER A 77 12.46 22.39 1.97
C SER A 77 13.53 22.80 2.98
N ILE A 78 14.32 23.81 2.65
CA ILE A 78 15.44 24.28 3.47
C ILE A 78 15.25 25.76 3.74
N ASN A 79 15.38 26.18 5.00
CA ASN A 79 15.19 27.56 5.45
C ASN A 79 13.82 28.16 5.04
N GLY A 80 12.78 27.32 4.95
CA GLY A 80 11.44 27.72 4.51
C GLY A 80 11.34 28.08 3.02
N GLY A 81 12.33 27.72 2.21
CA GLY A 81 12.31 27.90 0.76
C GLY A 81 11.34 26.95 0.03
N GLU A 82 11.18 27.18 -1.27
CA GLU A 82 10.35 26.32 -2.14
C GLU A 82 10.81 24.85 -2.08
N PRO A 83 9.88 23.90 -1.82
CA PRO A 83 10.22 22.48 -1.79
C PRO A 83 10.74 21.97 -3.13
N PHE A 84 11.68 21.03 -3.08
CA PHE A 84 12.20 20.35 -4.26
C PHE A 84 12.34 18.85 -4.02
N ILE A 85 12.31 18.10 -5.12
CA ILE A 85 12.50 16.64 -5.15
C ILE A 85 13.85 16.35 -5.79
N ILE A 86 14.53 15.33 -5.29
CA ILE A 86 15.72 14.74 -5.90
C ILE A 86 15.44 13.29 -6.30
N ASN A 87 16.28 12.69 -7.13
CA ASN A 87 16.15 11.27 -7.46
C ASN A 87 16.19 10.44 -6.16
N PRO A 88 15.14 9.66 -5.82
CA PRO A 88 15.13 8.81 -4.64
C PRO A 88 16.31 7.85 -4.56
N GLU A 89 16.83 7.40 -5.71
CA GLU A 89 18.01 6.52 -5.75
C GLU A 89 19.27 7.19 -5.21
N LEU A 90 19.34 8.53 -5.21
CA LEU A 90 20.46 9.25 -4.59
C LEU A 90 20.35 9.29 -3.06
N LEU A 91 19.14 9.11 -2.52
CA LEU A 91 18.90 8.98 -1.08
C LEU A 91 19.20 7.55 -0.61
N LEU A 92 19.00 6.54 -1.48
CA LEU A 92 19.42 5.16 -1.24
C LEU A 92 20.93 5.09 -1.00
N ASN A 93 21.35 4.37 0.03
CA ASN A 93 22.75 4.00 0.22
C ASN A 93 22.90 2.52 -0.19
N ASP A 94 23.82 2.22 -1.11
CA ASP A 94 24.07 0.85 -1.61
C ASP A 94 24.93 0.01 -0.64
N SER A 95 25.24 0.56 0.54
CA SER A 95 26.04 -0.12 1.55
C SER A 95 25.17 -1.04 2.42
N LYS A 96 25.37 -2.35 2.27
CA LYS A 96 24.87 -3.44 3.14
C LYS A 96 25.18 -3.26 4.64
N ASN A 97 25.87 -2.20 5.05
CA ASN A 97 26.28 -1.90 6.42
C ASN A 97 25.74 -0.57 6.95
N ASN A 98 24.78 0.07 6.28
CA ASN A 98 24.09 1.23 6.83
C ASN A 98 22.91 0.77 7.70
N PRO A 99 22.76 1.22 8.96
CA PRO A 99 21.58 0.90 9.78
C PRO A 99 20.27 1.50 9.26
N TYR A 100 20.31 2.33 8.21
CA TYR A 100 19.12 2.92 7.59
C TYR A 100 18.55 1.91 6.58
N GLU A 101 17.36 1.37 6.87
CA GLU A 101 16.63 0.44 6.00
C GLU A 101 16.58 0.97 4.55
N ASP A 102 16.70 0.07 3.57
CA ASP A 102 16.58 0.40 2.14
C ASP A 102 15.39 1.34 1.92
N PHE A 103 15.61 2.59 1.47
CA PHE A 103 14.50 3.53 1.22
C PHE A 103 13.53 2.89 0.22
N LYS A 104 12.39 2.41 0.70
CA LYS A 104 11.36 1.91 -0.20
C LYS A 104 10.61 3.13 -0.70
N ASN A 105 10.74 3.41 -1.98
CA ASN A 105 9.92 4.41 -2.67
C ASN A 105 8.67 3.78 -3.30
N GLU A 106 8.46 2.47 -3.12
CA GLU A 106 7.31 1.72 -3.61
C GLU A 106 6.65 0.94 -2.48
N VAL A 107 5.32 1.05 -2.40
CA VAL A 107 4.47 0.20 -1.56
C VAL A 107 3.48 -0.52 -2.46
N THR A 108 3.30 -1.81 -2.18
CA THR A 108 2.33 -2.65 -2.90
C THR A 108 1.24 -3.11 -1.95
N GLY A 109 0.03 -3.21 -2.48
CA GLY A 109 -1.13 -3.73 -1.79
C GLY A 109 -2.10 -4.37 -2.77
N THR A 110 -3.31 -4.61 -2.30
CA THR A 110 -4.42 -5.11 -3.10
C THR A 110 -5.53 -4.06 -3.14
N GLY A 111 -6.30 -4.04 -4.21
CA GLY A 111 -7.54 -3.29 -4.30
C GLY A 111 -8.57 -4.06 -5.11
N PHE A 112 -9.79 -3.55 -5.19
CA PHE A 112 -10.85 -4.18 -5.96
C PHE A 112 -11.84 -3.17 -6.55
N PHE A 113 -12.29 -3.42 -7.78
CA PHE A 113 -13.28 -2.57 -8.45
C PHE A 113 -14.66 -2.65 -7.78
N VAL A 114 -15.29 -1.48 -7.63
CA VAL A 114 -16.64 -1.33 -7.05
C VAL A 114 -17.62 -0.58 -7.96
N SER A 115 -17.18 -0.15 -9.16
CA SER A 115 -18.03 0.57 -10.11
C SER A 115 -17.56 0.40 -11.56
N GLU A 116 -18.43 0.75 -12.52
CA GLU A 116 -18.11 0.75 -13.96
C GLU A 116 -17.22 1.92 -14.36
N GLU A 117 -17.19 2.99 -13.56
CA GLU A 117 -16.33 4.17 -13.73
C GLU A 117 -14.89 3.95 -13.23
N GLY A 118 -14.55 2.70 -12.87
CA GLY A 118 -13.20 2.33 -12.46
C GLY A 118 -12.82 2.76 -11.04
N HIS A 119 -13.79 3.00 -10.14
CA HIS A 119 -13.52 3.16 -8.71
C HIS A 119 -13.01 1.85 -8.10
N ILE A 120 -11.98 1.97 -7.26
CA ILE A 120 -11.27 0.86 -6.63
C ILE A 120 -11.15 1.17 -5.13
N VAL A 121 -11.56 0.23 -4.28
CA VAL A 121 -11.33 0.30 -2.83
C VAL A 121 -10.00 -0.34 -2.49
N THR A 122 -9.24 0.30 -1.59
CA THR A 122 -8.02 -0.23 -0.96
C THR A 122 -7.87 0.35 0.45
N ASN A 123 -6.74 0.13 1.11
CA ASN A 123 -6.41 0.79 2.37
C ASN A 123 -5.79 2.18 2.15
N HIS A 124 -5.93 3.07 3.13
CA HIS A 124 -5.28 4.39 3.12
C HIS A 124 -3.77 4.24 3.29
N HIS A 125 -3.27 3.37 4.17
CA HIS A 125 -1.82 3.16 4.32
C HIS A 125 -1.16 2.56 3.06
N VAL A 126 -1.92 1.93 2.16
CA VAL A 126 -1.39 1.49 0.87
C VAL A 126 -1.09 2.70 -0.03
N VAL A 127 -1.86 3.79 0.10
CA VAL A 127 -1.73 5.04 -0.66
C VAL A 127 -0.78 6.03 0.02
N GLU A 128 -0.93 6.25 1.33
CA GLU A 128 -0.15 7.16 2.16
C GLU A 128 0.40 6.43 3.41
N PRO A 129 1.42 5.57 3.26
CA PRO A 129 1.96 4.78 4.38
C PRO A 129 2.49 5.63 5.54
N TRP A 130 2.94 6.87 5.26
CA TRP A 130 3.42 7.80 6.28
C TRP A 130 2.31 8.34 7.20
N TYR A 131 1.04 8.30 6.77
CA TYR A 131 -0.07 8.90 7.51
C TYR A 131 -0.31 8.21 8.86
N PHE A 132 -0.03 6.91 8.94
CA PHE A 132 -0.27 6.09 10.14
C PHE A 132 0.95 5.95 11.06
N LYS A 133 2.15 6.40 10.63
CA LYS A 133 3.40 6.13 11.38
C LYS A 133 3.38 6.64 12.83
N GLU A 134 2.76 7.80 13.10
CA GLU A 134 2.63 8.34 14.45
C GLU A 134 1.64 7.54 15.32
N ALA A 135 0.54 7.06 14.73
CA ALA A 135 -0.43 6.25 15.46
C ALA A 135 0.15 4.86 15.77
N ASP A 136 0.89 4.28 14.83
CA ASP A 136 1.55 2.99 15.00
C ASP A 136 2.60 3.05 16.12
N SER A 137 3.41 4.12 16.18
CA SER A 137 4.44 4.27 17.22
C SER A 137 3.88 4.44 18.63
N LYS A 138 2.68 5.02 18.77
CA LYS A 138 2.01 5.22 20.08
C LYS A 138 1.23 3.99 20.57
N SER A 139 1.05 2.98 19.72
CA SER A 139 0.36 1.74 20.08
C SER A 139 1.25 0.76 20.86
N GLU A 140 2.56 1.03 20.93
CA GLU A 140 3.49 0.33 21.80
C GLU A 140 3.36 0.88 23.23
N GLU A 141 3.14 -0.01 24.22
CA GLU A 141 2.63 0.27 25.59
C GLU A 141 3.48 1.24 26.48
N ASP A 142 4.52 1.90 25.97
CA ASP A 142 5.52 2.57 26.82
C ASP A 142 5.78 4.08 26.53
N ALA A 143 5.04 4.76 25.64
CA ALA A 143 5.40 6.12 25.22
C ALA A 143 4.23 7.14 25.13
N GLU A 144 3.39 7.26 26.16
CA GLU A 144 2.33 8.30 26.18
C GLU A 144 2.87 9.75 26.16
N ASP A 145 4.16 9.96 26.43
CA ASP A 145 4.80 11.28 26.55
C ASP A 145 5.99 11.52 25.58
N GLU A 146 6.34 10.59 24.68
CA GLU A 146 7.41 10.83 23.69
C GLU A 146 6.87 11.48 22.41
N GLU A 147 7.52 12.56 21.99
CA GLU A 147 7.26 13.19 20.69
C GLU A 147 7.58 12.18 19.58
N TYR A 148 6.64 11.98 18.66
CA TYR A 148 6.79 11.03 17.55
C TYR A 148 8.07 11.31 16.76
N TYR A 149 8.90 10.27 16.59
CA TYR A 149 10.19 10.35 15.95
C TYR A 149 10.24 9.46 14.70
N ASP A 150 10.23 10.07 13.51
CA ASP A 150 10.39 9.34 12.24
C ASP A 150 11.88 9.22 11.89
N HIS A 151 12.51 8.10 12.28
CA HIS A 151 13.92 7.83 12.02
C HIS A 151 14.31 8.06 10.55
N GLU A 152 13.45 7.67 9.61
CA GLU A 152 13.71 7.82 8.18
C GLU A 152 13.84 9.29 7.77
N ILE A 153 12.96 10.15 8.27
CA ILE A 153 12.96 11.59 8.00
C ILE A 153 14.19 12.25 8.60
N GLU A 154 14.56 11.89 9.83
CA GLU A 154 15.72 12.45 10.50
C GLU A 154 17.03 12.06 9.80
N ASN A 155 17.14 10.81 9.36
CA ASN A 155 18.29 10.36 8.55
C ASN A 155 18.41 11.15 7.24
N ILE A 156 17.28 11.45 6.57
CA ILE A 156 17.30 12.29 5.37
C ILE A 156 17.72 13.73 5.72
N LYS A 157 17.26 14.30 6.84
CA LYS A 157 17.67 15.65 7.26
C LYS A 157 19.17 15.73 7.51
N GLU A 158 19.74 14.76 8.22
CA GLU A 158 21.19 14.67 8.46
C GLU A 158 21.95 14.58 7.12
N LEU A 159 21.48 13.70 6.22
CA LEU A 159 22.05 13.55 4.89
C LEU A 159 22.06 14.86 4.09
N VAL A 160 20.98 15.62 4.14
CA VAL A 160 20.85 16.91 3.47
C VAL A 160 21.77 17.95 4.11
N ALA A 161 21.80 18.02 5.45
CA ALA A 161 22.64 18.94 6.22
C ALA A 161 24.13 18.78 5.90
N GLU A 162 24.62 17.54 5.85
CA GLU A 162 26.02 17.21 5.57
C GLU A 162 26.46 17.57 4.14
N ASN A 163 25.52 17.64 3.19
CA ASN A 163 25.82 17.72 1.76
C ASN A 163 25.54 19.08 1.13
N ILE A 164 25.09 20.05 1.93
CA ILE A 164 24.83 21.42 1.50
C ILE A 164 25.59 22.40 2.40
N PRO A 165 26.65 23.07 1.89
CA PRO A 165 27.34 24.13 2.62
C PRO A 165 26.40 25.29 2.98
N LEU A 166 26.57 25.90 4.16
CA LEU A 166 25.75 27.06 4.58
C LEU A 166 25.79 28.24 3.61
N SER A 167 26.89 28.41 2.87
CA SER A 167 27.06 29.50 1.88
C SER A 167 26.30 29.26 0.57
N THR A 168 25.63 28.11 0.41
CA THR A 168 24.94 27.75 -0.81
C THR A 168 23.75 28.69 -1.06
N ASP A 169 23.70 29.27 -2.26
CA ASP A 169 22.53 30.03 -2.75
C ASP A 169 21.29 29.11 -2.70
N PRO A 170 20.17 29.52 -2.07
CA PRO A 170 18.96 28.72 -2.00
C PRO A 170 18.45 28.20 -3.35
N LYS A 171 18.67 28.95 -4.43
CA LYS A 171 18.29 28.52 -5.80
C LYS A 171 19.10 27.33 -6.31
N LYS A 172 20.22 27.02 -5.65
CA LYS A 172 21.15 25.96 -6.02
C LYS A 172 21.11 24.76 -5.08
N TYR A 173 20.34 24.79 -3.99
CA TYR A 173 20.28 23.68 -3.02
C TYR A 173 20.07 22.33 -3.69
N ARG A 174 19.08 22.23 -4.58
CA ARG A 174 18.83 21.00 -5.33
C ARG A 174 20.04 20.51 -6.11
N HIS A 175 20.64 21.40 -6.90
CA HIS A 175 21.77 21.04 -7.78
C HIS A 175 23.01 20.63 -6.99
N VAL A 176 23.33 21.38 -5.92
CA VAL A 176 24.46 21.07 -5.04
C VAL A 176 24.23 19.75 -4.33
N LEU A 177 23.03 19.51 -3.80
CA LEU A 177 22.70 18.24 -3.16
C LEU A 177 22.84 17.07 -4.14
N GLU A 178 22.18 17.11 -5.29
CA GLU A 178 22.25 16.05 -6.31
C GLU A 178 23.71 15.74 -6.71
N GLN A 179 24.54 16.78 -6.88
CA GLN A 179 25.96 16.62 -7.23
C GLN A 179 26.76 15.98 -6.07
N SER A 180 26.57 16.44 -4.84
CA SER A 180 27.24 15.89 -3.65
C SER A 180 26.87 14.41 -3.44
N LEU A 181 25.58 14.06 -3.58
CA LEU A 181 25.10 12.68 -3.45
C LEU A 181 25.64 11.77 -4.55
N ALA A 182 25.60 12.22 -5.81
CA ALA A 182 26.11 11.43 -6.94
C ALA A 182 27.62 11.16 -6.83
N ASN A 183 28.39 12.11 -6.30
CA ASN A 183 29.83 11.91 -6.05
C ASN A 183 30.09 10.87 -4.96
N ARG A 184 29.24 10.82 -3.92
CA ARG A 184 29.31 9.75 -2.91
C ARG A 184 29.05 8.37 -3.50
N HIS A 185 28.01 8.26 -4.34
CA HIS A 185 27.70 7.02 -5.06
C HIS A 185 28.87 6.53 -5.93
N ASN A 186 29.51 7.43 -6.69
CA ASN A 186 30.67 7.08 -7.51
C ASN A 186 31.93 6.75 -6.70
N SER A 187 32.12 7.34 -5.52
CA SER A 187 33.25 7.03 -4.64
C SER A 187 33.11 5.68 -3.94
N SER A 188 31.88 5.18 -3.76
CA SER A 188 31.60 3.84 -3.22
C SER A 188 31.73 2.74 -4.29
N ALA A 189 31.82 3.10 -5.57
CA ALA A 189 31.90 2.18 -6.71
C ALA A 189 33.34 1.78 -7.13
N VAL A 190 34.36 2.08 -6.31
CA VAL A 190 35.77 1.77 -6.63
C VAL A 190 36.17 0.37 -6.13
N GLU A 191 36.25 -0.56 -7.10
CA GLU A 191 37.21 -1.67 -7.25
C GLU A 191 36.97 -3.01 -6.51
N TYR A 192 36.18 -3.90 -7.12
CA TYR A 192 36.55 -5.33 -7.21
C TYR A 192 37.13 -5.57 -8.61
N LEU A 193 38.46 -5.61 -8.71
CA LEU A 193 39.13 -6.19 -9.88
C LEU A 193 38.85 -7.70 -9.88
N GLU A 194 38.11 -8.18 -10.88
CA GLU A 194 38.17 -9.60 -11.24
C GLU A 194 39.61 -9.94 -11.66
N PRO A 195 40.24 -10.99 -11.13
CA PRO A 195 41.51 -11.46 -11.66
C PRO A 195 41.32 -11.93 -13.10
N SER A 196 41.87 -11.14 -14.01
CA SER A 196 41.97 -11.43 -15.43
C SER A 196 42.60 -12.80 -15.71
N GLU A 197 42.03 -13.46 -16.69
CA GLU A 197 42.51 -14.63 -17.42
C GLU A 197 44.05 -14.76 -17.47
N VAL A 198 44.57 -15.81 -16.85
CA VAL A 198 45.86 -16.39 -17.24
C VAL A 198 45.55 -17.64 -18.06
N THR A 199 45.59 -17.48 -19.37
CA THR A 199 45.78 -18.59 -20.29
C THR A 199 47.22 -19.09 -20.16
N ASP A 200 47.43 -20.35 -19.80
CA ASP A 200 48.47 -21.12 -20.48
C ASP A 200 48.21 -22.63 -20.42
N SER A 201 48.39 -23.23 -21.58
CA SER A 201 48.13 -24.63 -21.91
C SER A 201 49.31 -25.55 -21.59
N ALA A 202 49.06 -26.70 -20.97
CA ALA A 202 49.79 -27.98 -21.15
C ALA A 202 49.17 -29.02 -20.19
N SER A 203 48.35 -29.96 -20.67
CA SER A 203 48.71 -31.25 -21.27
C SER A 203 48.46 -32.42 -20.32
N ALA A 204 47.48 -33.26 -20.71
CA ALA A 204 47.39 -34.71 -20.56
C ALA A 204 47.97 -35.38 -19.29
N TYR A 205 47.14 -36.12 -18.55
CA TYR A 205 47.22 -37.59 -18.49
C TYR A 205 45.90 -38.17 -17.99
N ILE A 206 45.42 -39.18 -18.73
CA ILE A 206 44.34 -40.10 -18.36
C ILE A 206 44.95 -41.18 -17.47
N GLU A 207 44.30 -41.54 -16.37
CA GLU A 207 44.32 -42.93 -15.90
C GLU A 207 43.00 -43.29 -15.21
N GLU A 208 42.27 -44.21 -15.83
CA GLU A 208 41.13 -44.93 -15.26
C GLU A 208 41.61 -45.97 -14.25
N VAL A 209 40.96 -46.11 -13.09
CA VAL A 209 40.67 -47.43 -12.48
C VAL A 209 39.34 -47.37 -11.72
N ARG A 210 38.47 -48.35 -11.99
CA ARG A 210 37.13 -48.59 -11.38
C ARG A 210 37.25 -49.38 -10.04
N PRO A 211 36.18 -50.02 -9.48
CA PRO A 211 35.61 -49.66 -8.17
C PRO A 211 35.70 -50.82 -7.14
N ALA A 212 35.21 -50.61 -5.92
CA ALA A 212 34.76 -51.72 -5.07
C ALA A 212 33.69 -51.26 -4.06
N GLU A 213 32.59 -52.01 -4.05
CA GLU A 213 31.50 -52.04 -3.08
C GLU A 213 31.98 -52.63 -1.74
N ASP A 214 31.28 -52.33 -0.64
CA ASP A 214 30.62 -53.31 0.26
C ASP A 214 30.46 -52.78 1.70
N ASP A 215 29.39 -53.28 2.32
CA ASP A 215 28.56 -52.85 3.43
C ASP A 215 29.21 -52.79 4.84
N SER A 216 28.62 -51.99 5.74
CA SER A 216 28.00 -52.46 7.00
C SER A 216 27.62 -51.34 7.98
N GLU A 217 26.30 -51.16 8.13
CA GLU A 217 25.48 -51.06 9.36
C GLU A 217 26.07 -50.74 10.76
N ILE A 218 25.35 -49.87 11.50
CA ILE A 218 24.96 -49.90 12.96
C ILE A 218 25.32 -48.67 13.86
N TYR A 219 24.24 -47.95 14.20
CA TYR A 219 23.75 -47.40 15.50
C TYR A 219 24.46 -46.26 16.31
N VAL A 220 23.67 -45.16 16.45
CA VAL A 220 23.39 -44.21 17.57
C VAL A 220 24.42 -43.30 18.25
N ASP A 221 23.99 -42.03 18.25
CA ASP A 221 23.78 -41.10 19.38
C ASP A 221 25.01 -40.57 20.13
N THR A 222 25.23 -39.26 20.05
CA THR A 222 24.95 -38.33 21.17
C THR A 222 25.52 -36.94 20.88
N ALA A 223 24.94 -35.99 21.60
CA ALA A 223 25.08 -34.56 21.54
C ALA A 223 26.49 -33.98 21.83
N SER A 224 26.52 -32.65 21.69
CA SER A 224 27.31 -31.65 22.43
C SER A 224 28.71 -31.27 21.92
N THR A 225 28.77 -30.04 21.41
CA THR A 225 29.63 -28.92 21.86
C THR A 225 31.06 -29.22 22.31
N SER A 226 32.02 -28.57 21.65
CA SER A 226 32.83 -27.45 22.17
C SER A 226 34.27 -27.46 21.66
N ASN A 227 34.74 -26.26 21.29
CA ASN A 227 36.07 -25.67 21.43
C ASN A 227 37.32 -26.58 21.49
N TYR A 228 38.28 -26.28 20.61
CA TYR A 228 39.72 -26.36 20.93
C TYR A 228 40.48 -25.41 19.99
N GLU A 229 40.93 -24.24 20.45
CA GLU A 229 42.25 -23.95 21.07
C GLU A 229 43.41 -23.83 20.06
N SER A 230 43.82 -22.57 19.84
CA SER A 230 45.16 -22.01 20.10
C SER A 230 46.38 -22.94 19.91
N PHE A 231 47.27 -22.54 18.98
CA PHE A 231 48.70 -22.80 19.09
C PHE A 231 49.48 -21.48 19.00
N ILE A 232 50.17 -21.15 20.08
CA ILE A 232 51.24 -20.15 20.18
C ILE A 232 52.53 -20.79 19.69
N THR A 233 53.31 -20.05 18.90
CA THR A 233 54.77 -20.19 18.86
C THR A 233 55.41 -18.81 18.81
N ASP A 234 56.13 -18.49 19.88
CA ASP A 234 57.02 -17.34 20.02
C ASP A 234 58.25 -17.48 19.12
N ASN A 235 58.71 -16.34 18.57
CA ASN A 235 60.13 -16.08 18.33
C ASN A 235 60.33 -14.57 18.28
N ASP A 236 61.06 -14.07 19.29
CA ASP A 236 61.54 -12.71 19.44
C ASP A 236 62.71 -12.43 18.48
N GLU A 237 62.70 -11.27 17.84
CA GLU A 237 63.92 -10.50 17.53
C GLU A 237 63.58 -9.00 17.53
N GLU A 238 64.11 -8.28 18.51
CA GLU A 238 64.03 -6.82 18.67
C GLU A 238 64.80 -6.10 17.56
N THR A 239 64.15 -5.15 16.87
CA THR A 239 64.83 -3.97 16.32
C THR A 239 63.91 -2.74 16.34
N GLU A 240 64.34 -1.77 17.15
CA GLU A 240 64.15 -0.31 17.13
C GLU A 240 62.85 0.31 16.57
N SER A 241 62.17 1.01 17.47
CA SER A 241 61.00 1.85 17.29
C SER A 241 61.23 3.07 16.37
N ALA A 242 60.52 3.11 15.24
CA ALA A 242 60.21 4.33 14.52
C ALA A 242 58.73 4.68 14.75
N ASN A 243 58.51 5.58 15.70
CA ASN A 243 57.21 6.16 16.03
C ASN A 243 56.74 7.04 14.85
N TYR A 244 55.97 6.47 13.92
CA TYR A 244 55.29 7.26 12.88
C TYR A 244 53.97 7.80 13.46
N ASN A 245 53.98 9.10 13.78
CA ASN A 245 52.78 9.88 14.12
C ASN A 245 51.78 9.81 12.96
N TYR A 246 50.71 9.05 13.15
CA TYR A 246 49.56 8.97 12.23
C TYR A 246 48.50 10.03 12.58
N GLU A 247 48.91 11.26 12.93
CA GLU A 247 48.00 12.30 13.44
C GLU A 247 48.26 13.73 12.90
N GLU A 248 49.10 13.92 11.89
CA GLU A 248 49.37 15.28 11.36
C GLU A 248 49.04 15.55 9.88
N ASP A 249 48.68 14.55 9.06
CA ASP A 249 48.42 14.75 7.62
C ASP A 249 46.97 14.48 7.16
N LYS A 250 45.98 14.74 8.04
CA LYS A 250 44.56 14.97 7.64
C LYS A 250 43.99 16.29 8.16
N LYS A 251 44.85 17.27 8.42
CA LYS A 251 44.46 18.66 8.75
C LYS A 251 44.97 19.64 7.71
N ALA A 252 44.58 19.43 6.45
CA ALA A 252 44.75 20.44 5.41
C ALA A 252 43.73 20.29 4.26
N GLU A 253 42.47 19.97 4.56
CA GLU A 253 41.31 20.32 3.70
C GLU A 253 39.95 20.17 4.40
N ALA A 254 39.91 20.29 5.74
CA ALA A 254 38.66 20.56 6.44
C ALA A 254 38.52 22.09 6.52
N GLU A 255 38.07 22.70 5.42
CA GLU A 255 37.36 23.98 5.57
C GLU A 255 36.25 23.74 6.58
N ASN A 256 36.16 24.62 7.57
CA ASN A 256 35.08 24.67 8.54
C ASN A 256 33.80 25.07 7.79
N THR A 257 33.22 24.14 7.02
CA THR A 257 31.87 24.27 6.48
C THR A 257 30.94 24.06 7.65
N GLU A 258 30.60 25.16 8.32
CA GLU A 258 29.36 25.21 9.08
C GLU A 258 28.25 24.66 8.14
N SER A 259 27.63 23.56 8.54
CA SER A 259 26.58 22.86 7.79
C SER A 259 25.21 23.40 8.18
N ILE A 260 24.22 23.21 7.32
CA ILE A 260 22.85 23.65 7.61
C ILE A 260 22.30 22.81 8.78
N SER A 261 21.77 23.47 9.81
CA SER A 261 21.11 22.79 10.93
C SER A 261 19.88 22.00 10.45
N THR A 262 19.69 20.78 10.96
CA THR A 262 18.56 19.91 10.60
C THR A 262 17.21 20.54 10.95
N GLU A 263 17.17 21.45 11.94
CA GLU A 263 15.98 22.20 12.33
C GLU A 263 15.43 23.11 11.22
N HIS A 264 16.28 23.50 10.27
CA HIS A 264 15.90 24.31 9.11
C HIS A 264 15.52 23.47 7.89
N ILE A 265 15.58 22.14 8.01
CA ILE A 265 15.28 21.19 6.93
C ILE A 265 13.94 20.55 7.24
N LYS A 266 12.96 20.78 6.37
CA LYS A 266 11.66 20.12 6.39
C LYS A 266 11.62 19.08 5.29
N ILE A 267 11.31 17.84 5.68
CA ILE A 267 11.08 16.73 4.75
C ILE A 267 9.60 16.36 4.84
N THR A 268 8.94 16.21 3.69
CA THR A 268 7.56 15.73 3.61
C THR A 268 7.45 14.64 2.56
N TYR A 269 6.56 13.68 2.77
CA TYR A 269 6.26 12.66 1.77
C TYR A 269 5.42 13.24 0.63
N LYS A 270 5.59 12.67 -0.56
CA LYS A 270 4.79 13.00 -1.74
C LYS A 270 4.49 11.75 -2.55
N LEU A 271 3.21 11.44 -2.71
CA LEU A 271 2.74 10.43 -3.67
C LEU A 271 3.04 10.90 -5.10
N ILE A 272 3.75 10.07 -5.88
CA ILE A 272 4.14 10.36 -7.26
C ILE A 272 3.22 9.69 -8.27
N ASP A 273 2.89 8.42 -8.02
CA ASP A 273 2.18 7.61 -9.01
C ASP A 273 1.42 6.49 -8.30
N THR A 274 0.18 6.27 -8.71
CA THR A 274 -0.63 5.14 -8.28
C THR A 274 -0.97 4.32 -9.50
N ARG A 275 -0.64 3.03 -9.46
CA ARG A 275 -0.92 2.10 -10.54
C ARG A 275 -1.55 0.82 -10.05
N ILE A 276 -2.28 0.17 -10.94
CA ILE A 276 -2.84 -1.16 -10.71
C ILE A 276 -2.49 -2.13 -11.82
N ALA A 277 -2.41 -3.41 -11.51
CA ALA A 277 -2.25 -4.49 -12.48
C ALA A 277 -3.34 -5.56 -12.30
N LEU A 278 -3.85 -6.04 -13.43
CA LEU A 278 -4.98 -6.98 -13.49
C LEU A 278 -4.50 -8.44 -13.42
N HIS A 279 -5.36 -9.32 -12.90
CA HIS A 279 -5.21 -10.76 -13.03
C HIS A 279 -5.06 -11.18 -14.51
N GLY A 280 -4.11 -12.07 -14.78
CA GLY A 280 -3.80 -12.57 -16.12
C GLY A 280 -3.02 -11.59 -17.00
N SER A 281 -2.71 -10.38 -16.52
CA SER A 281 -1.85 -9.44 -17.23
C SER A 281 -0.37 -9.79 -17.02
N ASN A 282 0.48 -9.54 -18.00
CA ASN A 282 1.94 -9.63 -17.87
C ASN A 282 2.50 -8.36 -17.21
N SER A 283 1.96 -8.00 -16.04
CA SER A 283 2.29 -6.77 -15.32
C SER A 283 2.07 -5.50 -16.15
N LYS A 284 0.97 -5.45 -16.92
CA LYS A 284 0.55 -4.21 -17.57
C LYS A 284 -0.11 -3.33 -16.52
N TRP A 285 0.58 -2.24 -16.19
CA TRP A 285 0.12 -1.28 -15.19
C TRP A 285 -0.80 -0.22 -15.80
N LEU A 286 -1.96 -0.01 -15.17
CA LEU A 286 -2.90 1.08 -15.47
C LEU A 286 -2.77 2.15 -14.39
N LYS A 287 -2.93 3.42 -14.76
CA LYS A 287 -2.82 4.54 -13.83
C LYS A 287 -4.12 4.84 -13.12
N CYS A 288 -4.01 5.27 -11.88
CA CYS A 288 -5.12 5.73 -11.05
C CYS A 288 -4.82 7.08 -10.41
N LYS A 289 -5.88 7.76 -9.97
CA LYS A 289 -5.85 8.89 -9.04
C LYS A 289 -6.36 8.42 -7.69
N ALA A 290 -5.80 8.93 -6.60
CA ALA A 290 -6.46 8.86 -5.28
C ALA A 290 -7.58 9.91 -5.25
N LEU A 291 -8.81 9.49 -4.97
CA LEU A 291 -9.98 10.37 -4.91
C LEU A 291 -10.29 10.80 -3.49
N GLU A 292 -10.43 9.83 -2.59
CA GLU A 292 -10.89 10.03 -1.22
C GLU A 292 -10.16 9.08 -0.28
N MET A 293 -9.90 9.53 0.95
CA MET A 293 -9.25 8.76 2.01
C MET A 293 -9.97 9.04 3.32
N ALA A 294 -10.12 8.02 4.16
CA ALA A 294 -10.80 8.19 5.43
C ALA A 294 -10.02 9.14 6.35
N GLU A 295 -10.75 10.01 7.06
CA GLU A 295 -10.16 10.89 8.07
C GLU A 295 -9.90 10.13 9.37
N GLY A 296 -8.87 10.55 10.11
CA GLY A 296 -8.43 9.89 11.34
C GLY A 296 -7.71 8.56 11.07
N THR A 297 -7.40 7.81 12.13
CA THR A 297 -6.56 6.59 12.04
C THR A 297 -7.32 5.30 12.35
N ASP A 298 -8.61 5.40 12.68
CA ASP A 298 -9.45 4.25 13.02
C ASP A 298 -9.92 3.46 11.79
N ILE A 299 -10.19 4.19 10.69
CA ILE A 299 -10.68 3.62 9.43
C ILE A 299 -9.57 3.78 8.40
N ASP A 300 -8.99 2.66 8.02
CA ASP A 300 -7.90 2.63 7.04
C ASP A 300 -8.46 2.24 5.66
N LEU A 301 -9.12 3.17 4.99
CA LEU A 301 -9.75 2.98 3.69
C LEU A 301 -9.46 4.14 2.74
N ALA A 302 -9.27 3.83 1.47
CA ALA A 302 -9.10 4.80 0.40
C ALA A 302 -9.81 4.37 -0.88
N ILE A 303 -10.24 5.36 -1.66
CA ILE A 303 -10.83 5.21 -2.98
C ILE A 303 -9.85 5.71 -4.03
N LEU A 304 -9.49 4.82 -4.94
CA LEU A 304 -8.77 5.15 -6.17
C LEU A 304 -9.75 5.15 -7.34
N GLN A 305 -9.41 5.86 -8.41
CA GLN A 305 -10.13 5.78 -9.68
C GLN A 305 -9.15 5.66 -10.84
N LEU A 306 -9.44 4.77 -11.79
CA LEU A 306 -8.69 4.71 -13.03
C LEU A 306 -8.70 6.05 -13.76
N GLU A 307 -7.57 6.46 -14.32
CA GLU A 307 -7.51 7.68 -15.14
C GLU A 307 -8.40 7.61 -16.40
N SER A 308 -8.74 6.40 -16.86
CA SER A 308 -9.67 6.19 -17.96
C SER A 308 -11.13 6.44 -17.58
N GLU A 309 -11.46 6.45 -16.29
CA GLU A 309 -12.84 6.54 -15.77
C GLU A 309 -13.77 5.45 -16.35
N GLU A 310 -13.17 4.31 -16.72
CA GLU A 310 -13.84 3.17 -17.37
C GLU A 310 -13.24 1.86 -16.83
N LEU A 311 -14.12 0.90 -16.55
CA LEU A 311 -13.75 -0.45 -16.15
C LEU A 311 -12.96 -1.16 -17.29
N PRO A 312 -11.79 -1.78 -17.00
CA PRO A 312 -10.97 -2.39 -18.05
C PRO A 312 -11.67 -3.53 -18.78
N GLU A 313 -11.44 -3.62 -20.09
CA GLU A 313 -11.95 -4.71 -20.92
C GLU A 313 -11.48 -6.07 -20.36
N GLY A 314 -12.45 -6.90 -19.98
CA GLY A 314 -12.22 -8.24 -19.42
C GLY A 314 -12.52 -8.38 -17.93
N VAL A 315 -12.69 -7.28 -17.19
CA VAL A 315 -13.31 -7.32 -15.85
C VAL A 315 -14.81 -7.48 -16.04
N THR A 316 -15.36 -8.62 -15.62
CA THR A 316 -16.76 -8.98 -15.90
C THR A 316 -17.69 -8.78 -14.71
N ASN A 317 -17.15 -8.75 -13.50
CA ASN A 317 -17.90 -8.60 -12.26
C ASN A 317 -17.16 -7.61 -11.39
N ILE A 318 -17.88 -6.60 -10.89
CA ILE A 318 -17.42 -5.70 -9.83
C ILE A 318 -17.89 -6.21 -8.47
N VAL A 319 -17.23 -5.77 -7.39
CA VAL A 319 -17.73 -5.98 -6.03
C VAL A 319 -18.88 -5.02 -5.78
N ASP A 320 -20.11 -5.56 -5.78
CA ASP A 320 -21.33 -4.80 -5.59
C ASP A 320 -21.50 -4.40 -4.11
N LEU A 321 -21.27 -3.12 -3.81
CA LEU A 321 -21.39 -2.57 -2.46
C LEU A 321 -22.83 -2.62 -1.94
N GLU A 322 -23.85 -2.64 -2.81
CA GLU A 322 -25.25 -2.81 -2.38
C GLU A 322 -25.53 -4.23 -1.85
N ASN A 323 -24.72 -5.22 -2.27
CA ASN A 323 -24.80 -6.60 -1.80
C ASN A 323 -23.83 -6.89 -0.64
N ALA A 324 -23.05 -5.91 -0.19
CA ALA A 324 -22.14 -6.07 0.95
C ALA A 324 -22.90 -6.23 2.28
N ILE A 325 -22.28 -6.91 3.24
CA ILE A 325 -22.83 -7.02 4.59
C ILE A 325 -22.49 -5.74 5.36
N THR A 326 -23.50 -4.88 5.54
CA THR A 326 -23.36 -3.63 6.30
C THR A 326 -23.83 -3.72 7.75
N ASP A 327 -24.65 -4.73 8.08
CA ASP A 327 -25.03 -5.06 9.45
C ASP A 327 -23.92 -5.91 10.08
N ASP A 328 -23.05 -5.27 10.85
CA ASP A 328 -21.93 -5.92 11.53
C ASP A 328 -22.38 -6.95 12.58
N THR A 329 -23.63 -6.86 13.07
CA THR A 329 -24.17 -7.87 13.97
C THR A 329 -24.42 -9.21 13.27
N ALA A 330 -24.50 -9.24 11.94
CA ALA A 330 -24.57 -10.47 11.16
C ALA A 330 -23.23 -11.20 11.06
N LEU A 331 -22.11 -10.52 11.35
CA LEU A 331 -20.75 -11.06 11.30
C LEU A 331 -20.45 -11.85 12.59
N LYS A 332 -20.73 -13.16 12.57
CA LYS A 332 -20.61 -14.02 13.76
C LYS A 332 -19.29 -14.81 13.80
N PRO A 333 -18.68 -15.00 14.98
CA PRO A 333 -17.56 -15.92 15.14
C PRO A 333 -17.84 -17.31 14.56
N GLY A 334 -16.83 -17.91 13.94
CA GLY A 334 -16.93 -19.19 13.25
C GLY A 334 -17.51 -19.13 11.84
N SER A 335 -18.08 -17.99 11.43
CA SER A 335 -18.48 -17.76 10.04
C SER A 335 -17.26 -17.63 9.14
N GLU A 336 -17.44 -18.00 7.88
CA GLU A 336 -16.38 -18.04 6.88
C GLU A 336 -15.92 -16.64 6.47
N ALA A 337 -14.61 -16.49 6.28
CA ALA A 337 -13.96 -15.30 5.77
C ALA A 337 -12.99 -15.70 4.65
N ILE A 338 -13.23 -15.21 3.44
CA ILE A 338 -12.50 -15.58 2.23
C ILE A 338 -11.78 -14.35 1.72
N LEU A 339 -10.44 -14.36 1.81
CA LEU A 339 -9.57 -13.33 1.26
C LEU A 339 -9.27 -13.65 -0.20
N VAL A 340 -9.44 -12.67 -1.10
CA VAL A 340 -8.97 -12.74 -2.48
C VAL A 340 -8.02 -11.57 -2.71
N GLY A 341 -6.76 -11.81 -3.07
CA GLY A 341 -5.79 -10.72 -3.18
C GLY A 341 -4.40 -11.12 -3.64
N TYR A 342 -3.43 -10.23 -3.40
CA TYR A 342 -2.02 -10.41 -3.80
C TYR A 342 -1.04 -10.38 -2.61
N PRO A 343 -1.11 -11.33 -1.65
CA PRO A 343 -0.07 -11.47 -0.63
C PRO A 343 1.32 -11.65 -1.24
N LEU A 344 2.34 -11.06 -0.62
CA LEU A 344 3.71 -10.85 -1.14
C LEU A 344 3.79 -10.20 -2.53
N GLY A 345 2.73 -9.52 -2.97
CA GLY A 345 2.71 -8.74 -4.21
C GLY A 345 3.25 -9.52 -5.41
N MET A 346 4.22 -8.92 -6.11
CA MET A 346 4.82 -9.50 -7.32
C MET A 346 5.56 -10.82 -7.10
N GLU A 347 6.06 -11.08 -5.89
CA GLU A 347 6.86 -12.27 -5.57
C GLU A 347 6.04 -13.56 -5.72
N LEU A 348 4.81 -13.55 -5.22
CA LEU A 348 3.90 -14.69 -5.34
C LEU A 348 2.92 -14.56 -6.51
N ALA A 349 2.57 -13.33 -6.92
CA ALA A 349 1.60 -13.13 -7.99
C ALA A 349 2.11 -13.60 -9.35
N LYS A 350 3.42 -13.46 -9.62
CA LYS A 350 3.96 -13.71 -10.95
C LYS A 350 4.10 -15.22 -11.22
N SER A 351 3.38 -15.71 -12.22
CA SER A 351 3.50 -17.09 -12.67
C SER A 351 4.81 -17.33 -13.45
N LYS A 352 5.10 -18.61 -13.77
CA LYS A 352 6.23 -18.99 -14.66
C LYS A 352 6.14 -18.36 -16.06
N THR A 353 4.92 -18.10 -16.55
CA THR A 353 4.70 -17.45 -17.85
C THR A 353 4.72 -15.93 -17.76
N GLY A 354 4.88 -15.37 -16.56
CA GLY A 354 5.01 -13.93 -16.32
C GLY A 354 3.68 -13.21 -16.07
N ASP A 355 2.55 -13.88 -16.23
CA ASP A 355 1.23 -13.32 -15.94
C ASP A 355 0.91 -13.34 -14.45
N LEU A 356 0.18 -12.34 -14.00
CA LEU A 356 -0.23 -12.19 -12.61
C LEU A 356 -1.37 -13.14 -12.28
N LYS A 357 -1.27 -13.82 -11.15
CA LYS A 357 -2.33 -14.62 -10.54
C LYS A 357 -2.69 -13.99 -9.22
N VAL A 358 -3.99 -13.89 -8.97
CA VAL A 358 -4.53 -13.53 -7.67
C VAL A 358 -4.65 -14.81 -6.85
N GLN A 359 -4.42 -14.71 -5.55
CA GLN A 359 -4.51 -15.83 -4.61
C GLN A 359 -5.84 -15.77 -3.84
N ILE A 360 -6.20 -16.91 -3.25
CA ILE A 360 -7.34 -17.07 -2.35
C ILE A 360 -6.88 -17.75 -1.06
N TYR A 361 -7.39 -17.27 0.07
CA TYR A 361 -7.17 -17.85 1.38
C TYR A 361 -8.48 -17.82 2.17
N ASP A 362 -8.86 -18.94 2.76
CA ASP A 362 -10.02 -19.06 3.63
C ASP A 362 -9.62 -19.03 5.12
N GLY A 363 -10.62 -18.83 5.95
CA GLY A 363 -10.48 -18.73 7.40
C GLY A 363 -11.84 -18.47 8.04
N LYS A 364 -11.83 -18.15 9.32
CA LYS A 364 -13.06 -17.87 10.08
C LYS A 364 -12.95 -16.58 10.85
N ILE A 365 -14.09 -15.90 10.98
CA ILE A 365 -14.25 -14.80 11.92
C ILE A 365 -13.94 -15.33 13.33
N SER A 366 -12.99 -14.69 14.00
CA SER A 366 -12.43 -15.15 15.27
C SER A 366 -13.14 -14.54 16.48
N LYS A 367 -13.74 -13.35 16.32
CA LYS A 367 -14.43 -12.60 17.37
C LYS A 367 -15.56 -11.75 16.79
N GLU A 368 -16.53 -11.37 17.61
CA GLU A 368 -17.52 -10.36 17.28
C GLU A 368 -16.87 -9.05 16.84
N SER A 369 -17.55 -8.35 15.92
CA SER A 369 -17.17 -7.01 15.49
C SER A 369 -17.07 -6.03 16.67
N ASP A 370 -16.09 -5.12 16.61
CA ASP A 370 -15.98 -3.97 17.52
C ASP A 370 -16.65 -2.70 16.95
N GLY A 371 -17.37 -2.82 15.83
CA GLY A 371 -18.02 -1.73 15.12
C GLY A 371 -17.17 -1.10 14.02
N ILE A 372 -15.85 -1.28 14.02
CA ILE A 372 -14.90 -0.73 13.05
C ILE A 372 -14.24 -1.84 12.25
N LYS A 373 -13.71 -2.84 12.94
CA LYS A 373 -12.98 -3.98 12.38
C LYS A 373 -13.57 -5.31 12.83
N ILE A 374 -13.21 -6.35 12.09
CA ILE A 374 -13.41 -7.74 12.46
C ILE A 374 -12.05 -8.45 12.48
N GLN A 375 -11.91 -9.45 13.34
CA GLN A 375 -10.74 -10.32 13.38
C GLN A 375 -11.08 -11.67 12.73
N TYR A 376 -10.15 -12.22 11.95
CA TYR A 376 -10.29 -13.53 11.32
C TYR A 376 -8.96 -14.28 11.20
N SER A 377 -9.06 -15.59 10.96
CA SER A 377 -7.93 -16.53 10.97
C SER A 377 -7.35 -16.86 9.58
N THR A 378 -7.66 -16.06 8.56
CA THR A 378 -7.11 -16.27 7.21
C THR A 378 -5.58 -16.13 7.25
N THR A 379 -4.88 -16.66 6.25
CA THR A 379 -3.46 -16.35 6.08
C THR A 379 -3.33 -15.02 5.34
N SER A 380 -2.54 -14.10 5.89
CA SER A 380 -2.24 -12.79 5.29
C SER A 380 -0.77 -12.49 5.51
N THR A 381 -0.17 -11.79 4.55
CA THR A 381 1.21 -11.32 4.58
C THR A 381 1.26 -9.91 4.01
N HIS A 382 2.42 -9.26 4.02
CA HIS A 382 2.62 -7.99 3.32
C HIS A 382 2.11 -8.06 1.86
N GLY A 383 1.49 -7.01 1.35
CA GLY A 383 0.84 -6.99 0.02
C GLY A 383 -0.63 -7.44 0.01
N ALA A 384 -1.09 -8.15 1.04
CA ALA A 384 -2.50 -8.52 1.19
C ALA A 384 -3.39 -7.35 1.67
N SER A 385 -2.81 -6.28 2.22
CA SER A 385 -3.54 -5.07 2.62
C SER A 385 -4.41 -4.55 1.48
N GLY A 386 -5.69 -4.33 1.75
CA GLY A 386 -6.68 -3.82 0.80
C GLY A 386 -7.43 -4.92 0.05
N SER A 387 -7.13 -6.19 0.33
CA SER A 387 -7.87 -7.31 -0.23
C SER A 387 -9.32 -7.33 0.25
N PRO A 388 -10.30 -7.55 -0.62
CA PRO A 388 -11.67 -7.81 -0.17
C PRO A 388 -11.74 -9.13 0.61
N ILE A 389 -12.50 -9.10 1.70
CA ILE A 389 -12.90 -10.29 2.46
C ILE A 389 -14.37 -10.56 2.18
N PHE A 390 -14.68 -11.78 1.74
CA PHE A 390 -16.02 -12.24 1.42
C PHE A 390 -16.52 -13.29 2.43
N ASN A 391 -17.84 -13.43 2.55
CA ASN A 391 -18.45 -14.63 3.12
C ASN A 391 -18.64 -15.73 2.04
N SER A 392 -19.18 -16.90 2.39
CA SER A 392 -19.44 -18.01 1.44
C SER A 392 -20.36 -17.62 0.27
N CYS A 393 -21.25 -16.65 0.49
CA CYS A 393 -22.14 -16.14 -0.56
C CYS A 393 -21.43 -15.20 -1.54
N GLY A 394 -20.16 -14.84 -1.31
CA GLY A 394 -19.46 -13.84 -2.12
C GLY A 394 -19.87 -12.40 -1.82
N GLN A 395 -20.47 -12.14 -0.65
CA GLN A 395 -20.79 -10.78 -0.20
C GLN A 395 -19.58 -10.21 0.53
N LEU A 396 -19.23 -8.96 0.23
CA LEU A 396 -18.13 -8.26 0.90
C LEU A 396 -18.49 -8.06 2.37
N ILE A 397 -17.60 -8.45 3.27
CA ILE A 397 -17.78 -8.26 4.73
C ILE A 397 -16.75 -7.28 5.31
N ALA A 398 -15.55 -7.22 4.73
CA ALA A 398 -14.48 -6.33 5.19
C ALA A 398 -13.41 -6.11 4.11
N VAL A 399 -12.52 -5.16 4.37
CA VAL A 399 -11.28 -4.91 3.61
C VAL A 399 -10.09 -5.24 4.51
N ASN A 400 -9.23 -6.14 4.05
CA ASN A 400 -8.12 -6.68 4.83
C ASN A 400 -7.15 -5.57 5.28
N TYR A 401 -6.83 -5.58 6.57
CA TYR A 401 -5.99 -4.62 7.27
C TYR A 401 -5.03 -5.39 8.20
N SER A 402 -3.71 -5.33 7.93
CA SER A 402 -2.72 -6.02 8.78
C SER A 402 -2.23 -5.07 9.87
N GLY A 403 -2.91 -5.07 11.02
CA GLY A 403 -2.65 -4.12 12.11
C GLY A 403 -1.71 -4.59 13.23
N TYR A 404 -0.97 -5.69 13.08
CA TYR A 404 0.04 -6.11 14.07
C TYR A 404 1.13 -6.94 13.39
N ASN A 405 2.36 -6.42 13.43
CA ASN A 405 3.51 -7.18 12.99
C ASN A 405 3.75 -8.35 13.97
N PHE A 406 4.05 -9.55 13.44
CA PHE A 406 4.62 -10.72 14.13
C PHE A 406 3.72 -11.85 14.66
N THR A 407 2.38 -11.86 14.52
CA THR A 407 1.59 -13.08 14.86
C THR A 407 0.79 -13.66 13.69
N GLN A 408 1.19 -14.84 13.20
CA GLN A 408 0.43 -15.58 12.20
C GLN A 408 -0.93 -16.03 12.76
N GLY A 409 -1.99 -15.89 11.96
CA GLY A 409 -3.35 -16.31 12.32
C GLY A 409 -4.21 -15.22 13.00
N TYR A 410 -3.68 -14.01 13.18
CA TYR A 410 -4.42 -12.84 13.67
C TYR A 410 -4.48 -11.78 12.57
N ASN A 411 -5.58 -11.75 11.82
CA ASN A 411 -5.80 -10.74 10.80
C ASN A 411 -7.03 -9.92 11.10
N PHE A 412 -7.00 -8.65 10.69
CA PHE A 412 -8.08 -7.71 10.87
C PHE A 412 -8.57 -7.23 9.51
N GLY A 413 -9.80 -6.76 9.46
CA GLY A 413 -10.31 -6.05 8.29
C GLY A 413 -11.33 -5.00 8.69
N ILE A 414 -11.27 -3.85 8.02
CA ILE A 414 -12.23 -2.76 8.20
C ILE A 414 -13.57 -3.20 7.61
N ILE A 415 -14.65 -3.09 8.37
CA ILE A 415 -15.97 -3.59 7.97
C ILE A 415 -16.47 -2.84 6.74
N ALA A 416 -17.07 -3.57 5.79
CA ALA A 416 -17.49 -3.04 4.49
C ALA A 416 -18.42 -1.82 4.55
N LYS A 417 -19.21 -1.69 5.63
CA LYS A 417 -20.11 -0.54 5.83
C LYS A 417 -19.39 0.83 5.80
N HIS A 418 -18.12 0.86 6.19
CA HIS A 418 -17.31 2.08 6.23
C HIS A 418 -16.82 2.55 4.85
N ILE A 419 -16.99 1.74 3.80
CA ILE A 419 -16.70 2.16 2.42
C ILE A 419 -17.69 3.25 1.98
N ASN A 420 -18.95 3.17 2.42
CA ASN A 420 -20.00 4.09 1.97
C ASN A 420 -19.71 5.55 2.33
N SER A 421 -19.05 5.83 3.46
CA SER A 421 -18.70 7.20 3.84
C SER A 421 -17.66 7.86 2.94
N LEU A 422 -17.01 7.09 2.06
CA LEU A 422 -16.02 7.57 1.09
C LEU A 422 -16.59 7.67 -0.35
N MET A 423 -17.81 7.17 -0.56
CA MET A 423 -18.47 7.12 -1.87
C MET A 423 -19.61 8.15 -2.01
N ASP A 424 -19.88 8.91 -0.95
CA ASP A 424 -21.00 9.86 -0.83
C ASP A 424 -20.71 11.27 -1.39
#